data_AF-A0A2J0YYC6-F1
#
_entry.id   AF-A0A2J0YYC6-F1
#
_cell.length_a   1.000
_cell.length_b   1.000
_cell.length_c   1.000
_cell.angle_alpha   90.00
_cell.angle_beta   90.00
_cell.angle_gamma   90.00
#
_symmetry.space_group_name_H-M   'P 1'
#
loop_
_entity.id
_entity.type
_entity.pdbx_description
1 polymer ?
#
loop_
_entity_poly.entity_id
_entity_poly.type
_entity_poly.pdbx_seq_one_letter_code
_entity_poly.pdbx_strand_id
1 'polypeptide(L)' 'MAGYGENFNLMKMKLIGFASIIIGFLLAASGYRYGSFGIGLAGVVLLLIGIAFIAGHVLRRNERR' A
#
# COMPACT_ATOMS: atom_id res chain seq x y z
N MET A 1 21.29 -1.78 -22.92
CA MET A 1 20.18 -2.53 -22.26
C MET A 1 19.91 -2.00 -20.84
N ALA A 2 19.76 -0.67 -20.65
CA ALA A 2 19.62 -0.07 -19.32
C ALA A 2 18.17 0.21 -18.89
N GLY A 3 17.22 0.30 -19.84
CA GLY A 3 15.85 0.72 -19.53
C GLY A 3 14.90 -0.34 -18.96
N TYR A 4 15.20 -1.64 -19.08
CA TYR A 4 14.25 -2.69 -18.65
C TYR A 4 14.25 -2.91 -17.13
N GLY A 5 15.42 -2.83 -16.50
CA GLY A 5 15.58 -3.05 -15.05
C GLY A 5 14.94 -1.99 -14.18
N GLU A 6 14.99 -0.72 -14.60
CA GLU A 6 14.40 0.40 -13.86
C GLU A 6 12.86 0.36 -13.87
N ASN A 7 12.28 0.05 -15.03
CA ASN A 7 10.83 -0.10 -15.19
C ASN A 7 10.29 -1.30 -14.38
N PHE A 8 11.03 -2.40 -14.33
CA PHE A 8 10.65 -3.57 -13.54
C PHE A 8 10.64 -3.28 -12.03
N ASN A 9 11.61 -2.50 -11.55
CA ASN A 9 11.69 -2.09 -10.15
C ASN A 9 10.55 -1.13 -9.76
N LEU A 10 10.22 -0.21 -10.66
CA LEU A 10 9.08 0.71 -10.54
C LEU A 10 7.73 -0.03 -10.50
N MET A 11 7.57 -1.09 -11.30
CA MET A 11 6.36 -1.91 -11.34
C MET A 11 6.22 -2.79 -10.08
N LYS A 12 7.32 -3.34 -9.57
CA LYS A 12 7.37 -4.05 -8.28
C LYS A 12 6.95 -3.15 -7.11
N MET A 13 7.46 -1.93 -7.03
CA MET A 13 7.09 -1.00 -5.95
C MET A 13 5.60 -0.66 -5.96
N LYS A 14 5.00 -0.48 -7.14
CA LYS A 14 3.56 -0.30 -7.27
C LYS A 14 2.79 -1.53 -6.78
N LEU A 15 3.21 -2.73 -7.18
CA LEU A 15 2.55 -3.98 -6.80
C LEU A 15 2.60 -4.21 -5.28
N ILE A 16 3.73 -3.94 -4.64
CA ILE A 16 3.91 -4.05 -3.18
C ILE A 16 2.98 -3.06 -2.46
N GLY A 17 2.86 -1.82 -2.95
CA GLY A 17 1.93 -0.84 -2.40
C GLY A 17 0.47 -1.28 -2.51
N PHE A 18 0.05 -1.84 -3.65
CA PHE A 18 -1.31 -2.37 -3.79
C PHE A 18 -1.56 -3.58 -2.88
N ALA A 19 -0.59 -4.50 -2.77
CA ALA A 19 -0.69 -5.65 -1.91
C ALA A 19 -0.86 -5.25 -0.43
N SER A 20 -0.15 -4.23 0.04
CA SER A 20 -0.27 -3.75 1.43
C SER A 20 -1.65 -3.14 1.71
N ILE A 21 -2.23 -2.40 0.76
CA ILE A 21 -3.59 -1.86 0.87
C ILE A 21 -4.61 -2.99 0.96
N ILE A 22 -4.50 -4.01 0.10
CA ILE A 22 -5.43 -5.16 0.09
C ILE A 22 -5.35 -5.90 1.43
N ILE A 23 -4.14 -6.20 1.92
CA ILE A 23 -3.95 -6.89 3.20
C ILE A 23 -4.48 -6.05 4.36
N GLY A 24 -4.20 -4.74 4.39
CA GLY A 24 -4.69 -3.83 5.44
C GLY A 24 -6.22 -3.75 5.46
N PHE A 25 -6.84 -3.69 4.29
CA PHE A 25 -8.30 -3.71 4.15
C PHE A 25 -8.90 -5.04 4.63
N LEU A 26 -8.31 -6.17 4.24
CA LEU A 26 -8.76 -7.49 4.70
C LEU A 26 -8.66 -7.63 6.23
N LEU A 27 -7.57 -7.14 6.82
CA LEU A 27 -7.37 -7.18 8.26
C LEU A 27 -8.39 -6.30 8.99
N ALA A 28 -8.65 -5.09 8.48
CA ALA A 28 -9.66 -4.18 9.02
C ALA A 28 -11.06 -4.79 8.95
N ALA A 29 -11.43 -5.37 7.80
CA ALA A 29 -12.71 -6.03 7.59
C ALA A 29 -12.88 -7.28 8.47
N SER A 30 -11.82 -8.05 8.65
CA SER A 30 -11.79 -9.19 9.58
C SER A 30 -12.00 -8.72 11.02
N GLY A 31 -11.27 -7.69 11.46
CA GLY A 31 -11.43 -7.12 12.80
C GLY A 31 -12.84 -6.60 13.06
N TYR A 32 -13.45 -5.94 12.08
CA TYR A 32 -14.85 -5.54 12.13
C TYR A 32 -15.80 -6.75 12.26
N ARG A 33 -15.59 -7.80 11.45
CA ARG A 33 -16.43 -9.00 11.43
C ARG A 33 -16.39 -9.77 12.75
N TYR A 34 -15.22 -9.89 13.37
CA TYR A 34 -15.05 -10.63 14.63
C TYR A 34 -15.27 -9.76 15.88
N GLY A 35 -15.67 -8.49 15.73
CA GLY A 35 -15.90 -7.57 16.85
C GLY A 35 -14.62 -7.22 17.63
N SER A 36 -13.45 -7.48 17.06
CA SER A 36 -12.17 -7.24 17.71
C SER A 36 -11.66 -5.84 17.35
N PHE A 37 -11.87 -4.89 18.26
CA PHE A 37 -11.46 -3.50 18.08
C PHE A 37 -9.96 -3.37 17.77
N GLY A 38 -9.11 -4.17 18.44
CA GLY A 38 -7.65 -4.15 18.22
C GLY A 38 -7.26 -4.57 16.81
N ILE A 39 -7.86 -5.64 16.27
CA ILE A 39 -7.57 -6.13 14.92
C ILE A 39 -8.11 -5.15 13.87
N GLY A 40 -9.31 -4.59 14.10
CA GLY A 40 -9.91 -3.60 13.23
C GLY A 40 -9.06 -2.34 13.14
N LEU A 41 -8.65 -1.80 14.30
CA LEU A 41 -7.79 -0.61 14.38
C LEU A 41 -6.42 -0.85 13.72
N ALA A 42 -5.80 -2.00 13.98
CA ALA A 42 -4.53 -2.37 13.34
C ALA A 42 -4.65 -2.42 11.81
N GLY A 43 -5.74 -2.97 11.29
CA GLY A 43 -6.02 -2.99 9.85
C GLY A 43 -6.19 -1.59 9.26
N VAL A 44 -6.93 -0.70 9.94
CA VAL A 44 -7.11 0.69 9.50
C VAL A 44 -5.78 1.45 9.47
N VAL A 45 -4.94 1.30 10.51
CA VAL A 45 -3.60 1.92 10.55
C VAL A 45 -2.74 1.40 9.40
N LEU A 46 -2.74 0.09 9.15
CA LEU A 46 -2.00 -0.51 8.03
C LEU A 46 -2.47 0.04 6.68
N LEU A 47 -3.78 0.24 6.53
CA LEU A 47 -4.40 0.83 5.34
C LEU A 47 -3.90 2.25 5.10
N LEU A 48 -3.90 3.09 6.13
CA LEU A 48 -3.41 4.48 6.04
C LEU A 48 -1.93 4.52 5.65
N ILE A 49 -1.10 3.63 6.19
CA ILE A 49 0.31 3.51 5.82
C ILE A 49 0.46 3.11 4.35
N GLY A 50 -0.31 2.12 3.89
CA GLY A 50 -0.31 1.69 2.49
C GLY A 50 -0.70 2.81 1.53
N ILE A 51 -1.76 3.56 1.85
CA ILE A 51 -2.19 4.73 1.07
C ILE A 51 -1.11 5.81 1.04
N ALA A 52 -0.54 6.17 2.20
CA ALA A 52 0.51 7.17 2.30
C ALA A 52 1.75 6.79 1.46
N PHE A 53 2.10 5.50 1.44
CA PHE A 53 3.21 4.99 0.65
C PHE A 53 2.97 5.14 -0.87
N ILE A 54 1.77 4.80 -1.34
CA ILE A 54 1.39 4.98 -2.76
C ILE A 54 1.32 6.47 -3.09
N ALA A 55 0.65 7.28 -2.26
CA ALA A 55 0.51 8.72 -2.47
C ALA A 55 1.87 9.40 -2.54
N GLY A 56 2.80 9.07 -1.63
CA GLY A 56 4.17 9.57 -1.64
C GLY A 56 4.94 9.15 -2.90
N HIS A 57 4.77 7.91 -3.36
CA HIS A 57 5.38 7.45 -4.60
C HIS A 57 4.82 8.19 -5.83
N VAL A 58 3.51 8.46 -5.87
CA VAL A 58 2.86 9.21 -6.95
C VAL A 58 3.31 10.68 -6.95
N LEU A 59 3.32 11.33 -5.78
CA LEU A 59 3.78 12.71 -5.62
C LEU A 59 5.24 12.87 -6.05
N ARG A 60 6.14 11.98 -5.61
CA ARG A 60 7.55 11.96 -6.05
C ARG A 60 7.74 11.76 -7.55
N ARG A 61 6.81 11.08 -8.21
CA ARG A 61 6.84 10.94 -9.68
C ARG A 61 6.35 12.19 -10.38
N ASN A 62 5.40 12.90 -9.77
CA ASN A 62 4.85 14.13 -10.32
C ASN A 62 5.85 15.29 -10.21
N GLU A 63 6.63 15.34 -9.13
CA GLU A 63 7.66 16.37 -8.89
C GLU A 63 8.92 16.19 -9.75
N ARG A 64 9.09 15.02 -10.38
CA ARG A 64 10.19 14.74 -11.32
C ARG A 64 9.82 14.97 -12.79
N ARG A 65 8.59 15.40 -13.09
CA ARG A 65 8.17 15.85 -14.41
C ARG A 65 8.14 17.37 -14.46
#